data_AF-A0ABD1D959-F1
#
_entry.id   AF-A0ABD1D959-F1
#
_cell.length_a   1.000
_cell.length_b   1.000
_cell.length_c   1.000
_cell.angle_alpha   90.00
_cell.angle_beta   90.00
_cell.angle_gamma   90.00
#
_symmetry.space_group_name_H-M   'P 1'
#
loop_
_entity.id
_entity.type
_entity.pdbx_description
1 polymer ?
#
loop_
_entity_poly.entity_id
_entity_poly.type
_entity_poly.pdbx_seq_one_letter_code
_entity_poly.pdbx_strand_id
1 'polypeptide(L)'
;MQMADESVICLECPVGYFGPRCELCSDGYFGDPTGVHGAIRMCQACDCNGNVDPNAVGNCNRTTGECLKCIHNTAGLHCDQCLPGHFGDPFALPHGNCEECSCYPRGTEQTDKGISICDPNNGNCQCKPNVIGRNCNECKNERAESQKFDAINAVKELEDAKELAVKAVAEGDGTLKKANFTYHTLSGFKNQVDESKQKAADALESVPSIKRQIDNAIELIANSEAALRSANHNALEARNNAQSAQKKYAEEASKLADNIKKRANTTKNTARDLRHEADQLNGRLAKTENSLAEREANIRKDFNLTKEAKEKVGQAQLNSNEAKSQVEKAMKEVKAIIDELADLRDIDIKSLNALDDQNNYYMTPDGSSSSRLSVGVKRKTINNKKERSLISRNFMQNSMEQFREIMKQTNVEMAHELDRMPIGKFQ
;
A
#
# COMPACT_ATOMS: atom_id res chain seq x y z
N MET A 1 62.21 -83.98 -113.67
CA MET A 1 61.91 -84.55 -115.00
C MET A 1 63.22 -85.05 -115.58
N GLN A 2 63.27 -86.26 -116.14
CA GLN A 2 64.53 -86.95 -116.38
C GLN A 2 65.21 -86.49 -117.68
N MET A 3 66.50 -86.15 -117.60
CA MET A 3 67.38 -85.95 -118.76
C MET A 3 68.39 -87.10 -118.85
N ALA A 4 68.97 -87.30 -120.02
CA ALA A 4 69.61 -88.56 -120.43
C ALA A 4 71.10 -88.70 -120.03
N ASP A 5 71.45 -88.27 -118.82
CA ASP A 5 72.77 -88.40 -118.21
C ASP A 5 72.61 -88.47 -116.67
N GLU A 6 73.53 -89.11 -115.96
CA GLU A 6 73.43 -89.32 -114.49
C GLU A 6 73.86 -88.07 -113.67
N SER A 7 73.75 -86.88 -114.27
CA SER A 7 74.05 -85.60 -113.63
C SER A 7 72.92 -85.16 -112.70
N VAL A 8 73.12 -85.35 -111.38
CA VAL A 8 72.25 -84.75 -110.35
C VAL A 8 72.35 -83.22 -110.41
N ILE A 9 71.18 -82.59 -110.52
CA ILE A 9 70.94 -81.13 -110.55
C ILE A 9 69.98 -80.78 -109.41
N CYS A 10 70.26 -79.70 -108.69
CA CYS A 10 69.38 -79.14 -107.67
C CYS A 10 68.20 -78.41 -108.33
N LEU A 11 66.97 -78.82 -108.04
CA LEU A 11 65.76 -78.17 -108.55
C LEU A 11 65.42 -76.86 -107.83
N GLU A 12 65.87 -76.73 -106.58
CA GLU A 12 65.70 -75.57 -105.72
C GLU A 12 66.95 -75.46 -104.85
N CYS A 13 67.51 -74.24 -104.72
CA CYS A 13 68.72 -73.99 -103.93
C CYS A 13 68.38 -73.30 -102.60
N PRO A 14 69.19 -73.52 -101.54
CA PRO A 14 69.07 -72.74 -100.31
C PRO A 14 69.21 -71.23 -100.58
N VAL A 15 68.56 -70.41 -99.75
CA VAL A 15 68.65 -68.95 -99.84
C VAL A 15 70.12 -68.51 -99.78
N GLY A 16 70.53 -67.67 -100.74
CA GLY A 16 71.91 -67.23 -100.92
C GLY A 16 72.75 -68.02 -101.92
N TYR A 17 72.22 -69.13 -102.48
CA TYR A 17 72.94 -70.02 -103.39
C TYR A 17 72.31 -70.08 -104.79
N PHE A 18 73.13 -70.39 -105.80
CA PHE A 18 72.75 -70.44 -107.21
C PHE A 18 73.65 -71.42 -107.98
N GLY A 19 73.23 -71.81 -109.18
CA GLY A 19 73.91 -72.78 -110.04
C GLY A 19 73.27 -74.17 -110.01
N PRO A 20 73.58 -75.04 -110.99
CA PRO A 20 72.93 -76.35 -111.13
C PRO A 20 73.19 -77.31 -109.96
N ARG A 21 74.17 -77.03 -109.10
CA ARG A 21 74.47 -77.78 -107.86
C ARG A 21 74.52 -76.87 -106.62
N CYS A 22 73.94 -75.66 -106.72
CA CYS A 22 74.02 -74.62 -105.70
C CYS A 22 75.47 -74.27 -105.31
N GLU A 23 76.38 -74.33 -106.27
CA GLU A 23 77.83 -74.23 -106.09
C GLU A 23 78.37 -72.78 -106.10
N LEU A 24 77.54 -71.82 -106.50
CA LEU A 24 77.82 -70.38 -106.50
C LEU A 24 76.91 -69.66 -105.49
N CYS A 25 77.29 -68.45 -105.09
CA CYS A 25 76.36 -67.56 -104.39
C CYS A 25 75.38 -66.90 -105.38
N SER A 26 74.15 -66.66 -104.91
CA SER A 26 73.14 -65.90 -105.64
C SER A 26 73.53 -64.41 -105.72
N ASP A 27 72.75 -63.62 -106.44
CA ASP A 27 72.96 -62.16 -106.41
C ASP A 27 72.62 -61.58 -105.03
N GLY A 28 73.30 -60.50 -104.63
CA GLY A 28 73.26 -59.96 -103.27
C GLY A 28 73.98 -60.80 -102.20
N TYR A 29 74.61 -61.92 -102.56
CA TYR A 29 75.35 -62.79 -101.64
C TYR A 29 76.78 -63.05 -102.12
N PHE A 30 77.69 -63.26 -101.17
CA PHE A 30 79.10 -63.57 -101.42
C PHE A 30 79.60 -64.76 -100.61
N GLY A 31 80.63 -65.44 -101.11
CA GLY A 31 81.21 -66.62 -100.48
C GLY A 31 82.11 -67.42 -101.42
N ASP A 32 82.31 -68.69 -101.08
CA ASP A 32 83.07 -69.68 -101.85
C ASP A 32 82.63 -71.08 -101.40
N PRO A 33 81.42 -71.55 -101.78
CA PRO A 33 80.83 -72.78 -101.25
C PRO A 33 81.63 -74.05 -101.56
N THR A 34 82.46 -74.00 -102.60
CA THR A 34 83.25 -75.13 -103.11
C THR A 34 84.73 -75.05 -102.75
N GLY A 35 85.22 -73.93 -102.20
CA GLY A 35 86.63 -73.74 -101.84
C GLY A 35 87.55 -73.56 -103.05
N VAL A 36 87.02 -73.07 -104.17
CA VAL A 36 87.79 -72.88 -105.42
C VAL A 36 88.75 -71.68 -105.30
N HIS A 37 88.45 -70.73 -104.43
CA HIS A 37 89.25 -69.52 -104.18
C HIS A 37 89.86 -69.49 -102.77
N GLY A 38 89.86 -70.61 -102.03
CA GLY A 38 90.51 -70.74 -100.73
C GLY A 38 89.76 -71.67 -99.77
N ALA A 39 89.71 -71.28 -98.49
CA ALA A 39 88.87 -71.98 -97.52
C ALA A 39 87.39 -71.82 -97.87
N ILE A 40 86.61 -72.90 -97.74
CA ILE A 40 85.17 -72.92 -98.02
C ILE A 40 84.47 -71.84 -97.18
N ARG A 41 83.73 -70.95 -97.86
CA ARG A 41 82.91 -69.91 -97.23
C ARG A 41 81.46 -70.10 -97.68
N MET A 42 80.58 -70.38 -96.73
CA MET A 42 79.14 -70.42 -96.98
C MET A 42 78.65 -69.05 -97.46
N CYS A 43 77.66 -69.02 -98.34
CA CYS A 43 77.15 -67.76 -98.89
C CYS A 43 76.50 -66.90 -97.80
N GLN A 44 76.95 -65.65 -97.70
CA GLN A 44 76.46 -64.64 -96.77
C GLN A 44 75.89 -63.46 -97.56
N ALA A 45 74.86 -62.80 -97.03
CA ALA A 45 74.34 -61.59 -97.65
C ALA A 45 75.42 -60.49 -97.61
N CYS A 46 75.54 -59.72 -98.68
CA CYS A 46 76.49 -58.60 -98.75
C CYS A 46 76.02 -57.45 -97.87
N ASP A 47 76.84 -57.05 -96.90
CA ASP A 47 76.61 -55.82 -96.14
C ASP A 47 77.20 -54.63 -96.90
N CYS A 48 76.31 -53.72 -97.29
CA CYS A 48 76.63 -52.45 -97.94
C CYS A 48 76.00 -51.26 -97.18
N ASN A 49 75.76 -51.40 -95.87
CA ASN A 49 75.18 -50.36 -95.00
C ASN A 49 73.84 -49.75 -95.50
N GLY A 50 73.05 -50.54 -96.25
CA GLY A 50 71.81 -50.07 -96.90
C GLY A 50 72.03 -49.17 -98.14
N ASN A 51 73.27 -48.85 -98.49
CA ASN A 51 73.64 -47.89 -99.53
C ASN A 51 73.76 -48.50 -100.95
N VAL A 52 72.92 -49.49 -101.28
CA VAL A 52 72.79 -50.12 -102.60
C VAL A 52 71.32 -50.33 -102.94
N ASP A 53 70.92 -50.23 -104.21
CA ASP A 53 69.55 -50.57 -104.64
C ASP A 53 69.34 -52.09 -104.54
N PRO A 54 68.47 -52.62 -103.65
CA PRO A 54 68.29 -54.06 -103.46
C PRO A 54 67.73 -54.78 -104.70
N ASN A 55 67.27 -54.05 -105.72
CA ASN A 55 66.78 -54.61 -106.99
C ASN A 55 67.89 -54.72 -108.06
N ALA A 56 69.04 -54.11 -107.85
CA ALA A 56 70.11 -54.04 -108.84
C ALA A 56 71.02 -55.29 -108.81
N VAL A 57 71.03 -56.04 -109.93
CA VAL A 57 71.90 -57.22 -110.10
C VAL A 57 73.37 -56.82 -110.07
N GLY A 58 74.19 -57.52 -109.30
CA GLY A 58 75.62 -57.26 -109.14
C GLY A 58 75.94 -56.11 -108.19
N ASN A 59 75.17 -55.98 -107.10
CA ASN A 59 75.46 -54.99 -106.03
C ASN A 59 76.80 -55.21 -105.35
N CYS A 60 77.25 -56.45 -105.27
CA CYS A 60 78.51 -56.83 -104.63
C CYS A 60 79.25 -57.91 -105.43
N ASN A 61 80.56 -58.00 -105.19
CA ASN A 61 81.42 -59.05 -105.69
C ASN A 61 81.13 -60.38 -104.97
N ARG A 62 80.64 -61.38 -105.71
CA ARG A 62 80.20 -62.69 -105.17
C ARG A 62 81.30 -63.53 -104.50
N THR A 63 82.57 -63.15 -104.61
CA THR A 63 83.69 -63.88 -103.97
C THR A 63 84.29 -63.12 -102.77
N THR A 64 84.23 -61.78 -102.77
CA THR A 64 84.87 -60.91 -101.75
C THR A 64 83.90 -60.17 -100.84
N GLY A 65 82.65 -59.95 -101.27
CA GLY A 65 81.65 -59.15 -100.53
C GLY A 65 81.74 -57.64 -100.75
N GLU A 66 82.75 -57.16 -101.48
CA GLU A 66 82.94 -55.77 -101.85
C GLU A 66 81.71 -55.20 -102.60
N CYS A 67 81.21 -54.06 -102.15
CA CYS A 67 80.04 -53.39 -102.72
C CYS A 67 80.44 -52.54 -103.93
N LEU A 68 79.88 -52.88 -105.10
CA LEU A 68 80.30 -52.36 -106.41
C LEU A 68 79.43 -51.19 -106.91
N LYS A 69 78.33 -50.88 -106.22
CA LYS A 69 77.25 -49.98 -106.69
C LYS A 69 76.71 -49.06 -105.59
N CYS A 70 77.62 -48.46 -104.82
CA CYS A 70 77.25 -47.51 -103.77
C CYS A 70 76.43 -46.34 -104.32
N ILE A 71 75.32 -46.03 -103.65
CA ILE A 71 74.43 -44.89 -103.91
C ILE A 71 74.43 -43.93 -102.70
N HIS A 72 73.51 -42.95 -102.66
CA HIS A 72 73.42 -41.94 -101.59
C HIS A 72 74.72 -41.16 -101.34
N ASN A 73 75.50 -40.96 -102.41
CA ASN A 73 76.83 -40.33 -102.40
C ASN A 73 77.87 -41.02 -101.49
N THR A 74 77.74 -42.33 -101.29
CA THR A 74 78.68 -43.14 -100.51
C THR A 74 79.71 -43.87 -101.38
N ALA A 75 80.77 -44.33 -100.72
CA ALA A 75 81.93 -45.04 -101.27
C ALA A 75 82.57 -45.92 -100.18
N GLY A 76 83.68 -46.59 -100.50
CA GLY A 76 84.31 -47.55 -99.60
C GLY A 76 83.85 -48.99 -99.87
N LEU A 77 84.52 -49.96 -99.25
CA LEU A 77 84.36 -51.39 -99.52
C LEU A 77 82.94 -51.89 -99.21
N HIS A 78 82.27 -51.25 -98.24
CA HIS A 78 80.92 -51.55 -97.78
C HIS A 78 79.98 -50.35 -97.93
N CYS A 79 80.31 -49.40 -98.82
CA CYS A 79 79.61 -48.11 -98.92
C CYS A 79 79.59 -47.36 -97.56
N ASP A 80 80.72 -47.46 -96.85
CA ASP A 80 80.99 -47.08 -95.45
C ASP A 80 81.58 -45.66 -95.28
N GLN A 81 81.75 -44.92 -96.38
CA GLN A 81 82.39 -43.60 -96.43
C GLN A 81 81.58 -42.67 -97.34
N CYS A 82 81.66 -41.34 -97.15
CA CYS A 82 81.16 -40.40 -98.15
C CYS A 82 82.10 -40.30 -99.36
N LEU A 83 81.55 -40.06 -100.55
CA LEU A 83 82.35 -39.77 -101.76
C LEU A 83 83.28 -38.57 -101.54
N PRO A 84 84.47 -38.53 -102.16
CA PRO A 84 85.27 -37.31 -102.23
C PRO A 84 84.44 -36.15 -102.79
N GLY A 85 84.44 -35.01 -102.09
CA GLY A 85 83.54 -33.89 -102.39
C GLY A 85 82.21 -33.93 -101.62
N HIS A 86 82.00 -34.89 -100.73
CA HIS A 86 80.84 -34.97 -99.83
C HIS A 86 81.27 -35.14 -98.36
N PHE A 87 80.37 -34.81 -97.44
CA PHE A 87 80.54 -34.97 -95.99
C PHE A 87 79.24 -35.42 -95.32
N GLY A 88 79.33 -36.04 -94.15
CA GLY A 88 78.16 -36.43 -93.36
C GLY A 88 78.33 -37.81 -92.72
N ASP A 89 77.21 -38.52 -92.57
CA ASP A 89 77.17 -39.85 -91.95
C ASP A 89 76.76 -40.90 -93.01
N PRO A 90 77.68 -41.77 -93.47
CA PRO A 90 77.38 -42.84 -94.42
C PRO A 90 76.56 -43.99 -93.78
N PHE A 91 76.47 -44.06 -92.45
CA PHE A 91 75.72 -45.08 -91.69
C PHE A 91 74.33 -44.60 -91.24
N ALA A 92 73.90 -43.42 -91.68
CA ALA A 92 72.55 -42.92 -91.39
C ALA A 92 71.46 -43.91 -91.87
N LEU A 93 70.28 -43.85 -91.27
CA LEU A 93 69.13 -44.68 -91.62
C LEU A 93 68.00 -43.83 -92.23
N PRO A 94 67.31 -44.30 -93.28
CA PRO A 94 67.36 -45.65 -93.87
C PRO A 94 68.57 -45.91 -94.79
N HIS A 95 69.34 -44.88 -95.11
CA HIS A 95 70.57 -44.91 -95.90
C HIS A 95 71.45 -43.70 -95.50
N GLY A 96 72.72 -43.74 -95.89
CA GLY A 96 73.70 -42.67 -95.65
C GLY A 96 73.21 -41.29 -96.08
N ASN A 97 73.66 -40.26 -95.35
CA ASN A 97 73.36 -38.85 -95.59
C ASN A 97 74.66 -38.09 -95.84
N CYS A 98 75.20 -38.25 -97.05
CA CYS A 98 76.40 -37.56 -97.54
C CYS A 98 76.02 -36.34 -98.40
N GLU A 99 76.13 -35.15 -97.82
CA GLU A 99 75.87 -33.83 -98.44
C GLU A 99 77.08 -33.34 -99.26
N GLU A 100 76.84 -32.61 -100.35
CA GLU A 100 77.91 -32.07 -101.20
C GLU A 100 78.65 -30.89 -100.54
N CYS A 101 79.99 -30.89 -100.62
CA CYS A 101 80.89 -29.84 -100.13
C CYS A 101 80.65 -28.50 -100.85
N SER A 102 79.72 -27.68 -100.33
CA SER A 102 79.31 -26.39 -100.91
C SER A 102 80.34 -25.24 -100.73
N CYS A 103 81.64 -25.53 -100.85
CA CYS A 103 82.75 -24.61 -100.58
C CYS A 103 82.76 -23.39 -101.52
N TYR A 104 82.76 -22.18 -100.97
CA TYR A 104 82.74 -20.95 -101.77
C TYR A 104 84.08 -20.74 -102.51
N PRO A 105 84.14 -20.75 -103.85
CA PRO A 105 85.43 -20.82 -104.56
C PRO A 105 86.34 -19.59 -104.38
N ARG A 106 85.78 -18.43 -104.04
CA ARG A 106 86.58 -17.23 -103.77
C ARG A 106 87.23 -17.27 -102.38
N GLY A 107 86.51 -17.77 -101.37
CA GLY A 107 86.95 -17.82 -99.98
C GLY A 107 87.70 -19.09 -99.56
N THR A 108 87.59 -20.17 -100.34
CA THR A 108 88.28 -21.46 -100.10
C THR A 108 89.66 -21.46 -100.75
N GLU A 109 90.63 -22.13 -100.11
CA GLU A 109 91.96 -22.37 -100.66
C GLU A 109 91.97 -23.37 -101.83
N GLN A 110 93.00 -23.26 -102.66
CA GLN A 110 93.23 -24.15 -103.81
C GLN A 110 94.35 -25.15 -103.51
N THR A 111 94.21 -26.35 -104.07
CA THR A 111 95.18 -27.44 -104.02
C THR A 111 95.68 -27.75 -105.44
N ASP A 112 96.76 -28.52 -105.56
CA ASP A 112 97.33 -28.92 -106.85
C ASP A 112 96.37 -29.72 -107.76
N LYS A 113 95.20 -30.13 -107.24
CA LYS A 113 94.16 -30.88 -107.96
C LYS A 113 92.84 -30.10 -108.13
N GLY A 114 92.77 -28.84 -107.70
CA GLY A 114 91.56 -28.00 -107.75
C GLY A 114 91.18 -27.38 -106.41
N ILE A 115 89.92 -26.95 -106.26
CA ILE A 115 89.40 -26.41 -105.00
C ILE A 115 89.54 -27.46 -103.88
N SER A 116 89.92 -27.05 -102.68
CA SER A 116 90.01 -27.95 -101.53
C SER A 116 88.67 -28.64 -101.24
N ILE A 117 88.68 -29.97 -101.22
CA ILE A 117 87.55 -30.79 -100.75
C ILE A 117 87.35 -30.50 -99.24
N CYS A 118 86.11 -30.47 -98.78
CA CYS A 118 85.80 -30.25 -97.38
C CYS A 118 86.11 -31.47 -96.50
N ASP A 119 86.25 -31.26 -95.19
CA ASP A 119 86.39 -32.35 -94.22
C ASP A 119 85.14 -33.28 -94.27
N PRO A 120 85.30 -34.58 -94.58
CA PRO A 120 84.17 -35.50 -94.81
C PRO A 120 83.33 -35.77 -93.55
N ASN A 121 83.79 -35.39 -92.36
CA ASN A 121 83.07 -35.62 -91.10
C ASN A 121 82.17 -34.45 -90.70
N ASN A 122 82.51 -33.22 -91.12
CA ASN A 122 81.89 -31.99 -90.60
C ASN A 122 81.62 -30.90 -91.65
N GLY A 123 82.06 -31.10 -92.89
CA GLY A 123 81.80 -30.21 -94.01
C GLY A 123 82.61 -28.92 -94.03
N ASN A 124 83.60 -28.75 -93.14
CA ASN A 124 84.42 -27.54 -93.12
C ASN A 124 85.37 -27.51 -94.32
N CYS A 125 85.25 -26.44 -95.11
CA CYS A 125 86.16 -26.11 -96.21
C CYS A 125 87.40 -25.39 -95.67
N GLN A 126 88.54 -25.51 -96.37
CA GLN A 126 89.78 -24.84 -95.95
C GLN A 126 89.75 -23.36 -96.36
N CYS A 127 89.47 -22.47 -95.40
CA CYS A 127 89.26 -21.04 -95.68
C CYS A 127 90.54 -20.23 -95.76
N LYS A 128 90.54 -19.25 -96.67
CA LYS A 128 91.60 -18.24 -96.80
C LYS A 128 91.75 -17.36 -95.56
N PRO A 129 92.93 -16.74 -95.34
CA PRO A 129 93.13 -15.74 -94.30
C PRO A 129 92.03 -14.68 -94.28
N ASN A 130 91.43 -14.49 -93.09
CA ASN A 130 90.31 -13.58 -92.81
C ASN A 130 88.95 -13.97 -93.41
N VAL A 131 88.81 -15.17 -93.98
CA VAL A 131 87.52 -15.77 -94.37
C VAL A 131 87.13 -16.85 -93.35
N ILE A 132 85.83 -16.96 -93.06
CA ILE A 132 85.24 -17.88 -92.07
C ILE A 132 83.88 -18.43 -92.56
N GLY A 133 83.24 -19.26 -91.72
CA GLY A 133 82.02 -20.02 -92.06
C GLY A 133 82.35 -21.42 -92.58
N ARG A 134 81.45 -22.40 -92.40
CA ARG A 134 81.66 -23.82 -92.79
C ARG A 134 82.14 -23.95 -94.24
N ASN A 135 81.57 -23.13 -95.12
CA ASN A 135 81.86 -23.07 -96.55
C ASN A 135 82.67 -21.83 -96.99
N CYS A 136 83.35 -21.14 -96.08
CA CYS A 136 84.23 -20.01 -96.37
C CYS A 136 83.53 -18.84 -97.10
N ASN A 137 82.31 -18.51 -96.69
CA ASN A 137 81.43 -17.52 -97.29
C ASN A 137 81.46 -16.14 -96.61
N GLU A 138 81.95 -16.04 -95.37
CA GLU A 138 81.88 -14.84 -94.53
C GLU A 138 83.26 -14.16 -94.34
N CYS A 139 83.30 -12.83 -94.37
CA CYS A 139 84.48 -12.06 -93.98
C CYS A 139 84.56 -11.93 -92.45
N LYS A 140 85.71 -12.27 -91.86
CA LYS A 140 85.91 -12.25 -90.40
C LYS A 140 85.64 -10.89 -89.75
N ASN A 141 86.01 -9.80 -90.41
CA ASN A 141 85.84 -8.44 -89.87
C ASN A 141 84.39 -7.96 -89.93
N GLU A 142 83.63 -8.34 -90.95
CA GLU A 142 82.22 -7.98 -91.10
C GLU A 142 81.38 -8.63 -89.99
N ARG A 143 81.64 -9.92 -89.70
CA ARG A 143 81.04 -10.62 -88.56
C ARG A 143 81.40 -9.98 -87.22
N ALA A 144 82.65 -9.55 -87.04
CA ALA A 144 83.11 -8.91 -85.80
C ALA A 144 82.44 -7.54 -85.55
N GLU A 145 82.27 -6.72 -86.58
CA GLU A 145 81.54 -5.45 -86.46
C GLU A 145 80.03 -5.65 -86.27
N SER A 146 79.41 -6.69 -86.85
CA SER A 146 78.03 -7.08 -86.54
C SER A 146 77.88 -7.45 -85.06
N GLN A 147 78.71 -8.37 -84.56
CA GLN A 147 78.67 -8.83 -83.17
C GLN A 147 78.87 -7.68 -82.16
N LYS A 148 79.66 -6.68 -82.53
CA LYS A 148 79.87 -5.44 -81.77
C LYS A 148 78.64 -4.54 -81.75
N PHE A 149 77.90 -4.42 -82.86
CA PHE A 149 76.61 -3.72 -82.90
C PHE A 149 75.55 -4.43 -82.05
N ASP A 150 75.45 -5.76 -82.18
CA ASP A 150 74.54 -6.60 -81.39
C ASP A 150 74.82 -6.46 -79.88
N ALA A 151 76.09 -6.48 -79.48
CA ALA A 151 76.51 -6.28 -78.09
C ALA A 151 76.17 -4.88 -77.54
N ILE A 152 76.27 -3.82 -78.36
CA ILE A 152 75.89 -2.45 -77.96
C ILE A 152 74.38 -2.36 -77.70
N ASN A 153 73.56 -2.98 -78.56
CA ASN A 153 72.11 -3.02 -78.38
C ASN A 153 71.72 -3.81 -77.12
N ALA A 154 72.33 -4.98 -76.90
CA ALA A 154 72.09 -5.79 -75.71
C ALA A 154 72.49 -5.08 -74.39
N VAL A 155 73.58 -4.30 -74.39
CA VAL A 155 73.94 -3.46 -73.22
C VAL A 155 72.86 -2.41 -72.96
N LYS A 156 72.34 -1.75 -73.99
CA LYS A 156 71.27 -0.75 -73.84
C LYS A 156 69.98 -1.38 -73.28
N GLU A 157 69.56 -2.54 -73.80
CA GLU A 157 68.39 -3.26 -73.29
C GLU A 157 68.53 -3.64 -71.81
N LEU A 158 69.75 -3.99 -71.36
CA LEU A 158 70.06 -4.24 -69.96
C LEU A 158 70.01 -2.97 -69.10
N GLU A 159 70.35 -1.80 -69.63
CA GLU A 159 70.22 -0.51 -68.93
C GLU A 159 68.74 -0.10 -68.79
N ASP A 160 67.95 -0.19 -69.87
CA ASP A 160 66.51 0.07 -69.86
C ASP A 160 65.77 -0.88 -68.88
N ALA A 161 66.10 -2.18 -68.90
CA ALA A 161 65.55 -3.17 -67.98
C ALA A 161 65.96 -2.94 -66.51
N LYS A 162 67.18 -2.46 -66.27
CA LYS A 162 67.67 -2.10 -64.94
C LYS A 162 66.93 -0.88 -64.37
N GLU A 163 66.64 0.14 -65.18
CA GLU A 163 65.85 1.29 -64.73
C GLU A 163 64.43 0.86 -64.33
N LEU A 164 63.80 -0.01 -65.13
CA LEU A 164 62.48 -0.58 -64.82
C LEU A 164 62.50 -1.39 -63.51
N ALA A 165 63.52 -2.21 -63.29
CA ALA A 165 63.67 -2.98 -62.05
C ALA A 165 63.83 -2.08 -60.81
N VAL A 166 64.61 -0.99 -60.90
CA VAL A 166 64.78 -0.01 -59.81
C VAL A 166 63.45 0.69 -59.47
N LYS A 167 62.65 1.05 -60.48
CA LYS A 167 61.30 1.62 -60.27
C LYS A 167 60.37 0.63 -59.57
N ALA A 168 60.32 -0.62 -60.03
CA ALA A 168 59.50 -1.66 -59.42
C ALA A 168 59.85 -1.94 -57.95
N VAL A 169 61.14 -1.92 -57.59
CA VAL A 169 61.60 -2.03 -56.19
C VAL A 169 61.11 -0.85 -55.35
N ALA A 170 61.22 0.38 -55.85
CA ALA A 170 60.77 1.58 -55.13
C ALA A 170 59.24 1.60 -54.90
N GLU A 171 58.46 1.12 -55.88
CA GLU A 171 57.00 0.95 -55.75
C GLU A 171 56.63 -0.17 -54.76
N GLY A 172 57.40 -1.27 -54.75
CA GLY A 172 57.30 -2.34 -53.77
C GLY A 172 57.54 -1.86 -52.33
N ASP A 173 58.63 -1.12 -52.10
CA ASP A 173 58.95 -0.49 -50.82
C ASP A 173 57.86 0.50 -50.36
N GLY A 174 57.34 1.31 -51.29
CA GLY A 174 56.22 2.21 -51.03
C GLY A 174 54.93 1.48 -50.64
N THR A 175 54.72 0.29 -51.20
CA THR A 175 53.57 -0.58 -50.90
C THR A 175 53.72 -1.29 -49.56
N LEU A 176 54.91 -1.82 -49.26
CA LEU A 176 55.23 -2.43 -47.97
C LEU A 176 55.09 -1.44 -46.80
N LYS A 177 55.54 -0.18 -46.98
CA LYS A 177 55.36 0.90 -45.99
C LYS A 177 53.88 1.17 -45.70
N LYS A 178 53.03 1.21 -46.74
CA LYS A 178 51.56 1.35 -46.59
C LYS A 178 50.95 0.14 -45.86
N ALA A 179 51.34 -1.07 -46.24
CA ALA A 179 50.84 -2.30 -45.62
C ALA A 179 51.17 -2.36 -44.11
N ASN A 180 52.40 -2.04 -43.73
CA ASN A 180 52.82 -1.97 -42.33
C ASN A 180 52.06 -0.89 -41.53
N PHE A 181 51.83 0.29 -42.12
CA PHE A 181 51.02 1.33 -41.48
C PHE A 181 49.58 0.87 -41.24
N THR A 182 48.95 0.23 -42.23
CA THR A 182 47.61 -0.35 -42.09
C THR A 182 47.57 -1.46 -41.03
N TYR A 183 48.58 -2.33 -40.99
CA TYR A 183 48.70 -3.39 -39.97
C TYR A 183 48.78 -2.81 -38.55
N HIS A 184 49.63 -1.81 -38.31
CA HIS A 184 49.71 -1.17 -37.00
C HIS A 184 48.41 -0.44 -36.62
N THR A 185 47.73 0.19 -37.58
CA THR A 185 46.41 0.81 -37.37
C THR A 185 45.36 -0.22 -36.95
N LEU A 186 45.28 -1.36 -37.65
CA LEU A 186 44.35 -2.44 -37.33
C LEU A 186 44.69 -3.12 -35.99
N SER A 187 45.97 -3.28 -35.65
CA SER A 187 46.41 -3.80 -34.35
C SER A 187 46.02 -2.86 -33.21
N GLY A 188 46.16 -1.54 -33.39
CA GLY A 188 45.70 -0.55 -32.41
C GLY A 188 44.18 -0.59 -32.21
N PHE A 189 43.42 -0.66 -33.29
CA PHE A 189 41.97 -0.80 -33.25
C PHE A 189 41.53 -2.10 -32.56
N LYS A 190 42.19 -3.24 -32.83
CA LYS A 190 41.93 -4.51 -32.14
C LYS A 190 42.06 -4.37 -30.63
N ASN A 191 43.14 -3.75 -30.14
CA ASN A 191 43.35 -3.56 -28.70
C ASN A 191 42.23 -2.69 -28.08
N GLN A 192 41.78 -1.64 -28.77
CA GLN A 192 40.65 -0.81 -28.32
C GLN A 192 39.33 -1.59 -28.27
N VAL A 193 39.09 -2.48 -29.23
CA VAL A 193 37.91 -3.38 -29.24
C VAL A 193 37.96 -4.38 -28.09
N ASP A 194 39.11 -5.01 -27.83
CA ASP A 194 39.27 -5.97 -26.73
C ASP A 194 39.16 -5.28 -25.35
N GLU A 195 39.70 -4.08 -25.17
CA GLU A 195 39.47 -3.25 -23.96
C GLU A 195 37.98 -2.91 -23.78
N SER A 196 37.30 -2.50 -24.85
CA SER A 196 35.90 -2.10 -24.80
C SER A 196 34.99 -3.29 -24.50
N LYS A 197 35.34 -4.47 -25.01
CA LYS A 197 34.71 -5.76 -24.72
C LYS A 197 34.88 -6.15 -23.25
N GLN A 198 36.07 -5.98 -22.68
CA GLN A 198 36.30 -6.27 -21.25
C GLN A 198 35.46 -5.33 -20.36
N LYS A 199 35.52 -4.02 -20.60
CA LYS A 199 34.72 -3.01 -19.87
C LYS A 199 33.21 -3.31 -19.93
N ALA A 200 32.71 -3.85 -21.05
CA ALA A 200 31.33 -4.29 -21.17
C ALA A 200 31.03 -5.58 -20.39
N ALA A 201 31.97 -6.54 -20.29
CA ALA A 201 31.83 -7.72 -19.46
C ALA A 201 31.83 -7.38 -17.96
N ASP A 202 32.76 -6.52 -17.52
CA ASP A 202 32.85 -6.03 -16.14
C ASP A 202 31.55 -5.31 -15.72
N ALA A 203 30.97 -4.51 -16.62
CA ALA A 203 29.69 -3.85 -16.40
C ALA A 203 28.52 -4.84 -16.28
N LEU A 204 28.51 -5.94 -17.05
CA LEU A 204 27.47 -6.97 -16.98
C LEU A 204 27.51 -7.76 -15.66
N GLU A 205 28.68 -7.93 -15.03
CA GLU A 205 28.80 -8.57 -13.71
C GLU A 205 28.04 -7.80 -12.60
N SER A 206 27.81 -6.49 -12.77
CA SER A 206 27.02 -5.69 -11.82
C SER A 206 25.51 -5.95 -11.88
N VAL A 207 24.99 -6.46 -13.01
CA VAL A 207 23.54 -6.56 -13.28
C VAL A 207 22.79 -7.45 -12.28
N PRO A 208 23.29 -8.64 -11.86
CA PRO A 208 22.65 -9.44 -10.80
C PRO A 208 22.55 -8.71 -9.45
N SER A 209 23.53 -7.86 -9.11
CA SER A 209 23.51 -7.07 -7.87
C SER A 209 22.47 -5.95 -7.93
N ILE A 210 22.33 -5.29 -9.09
CA ILE A 210 21.28 -4.30 -9.35
C ILE A 210 19.91 -4.97 -9.28
N LYS A 211 19.73 -6.15 -9.91
CA LYS A 211 18.48 -6.90 -9.85
C LYS A 211 18.09 -7.24 -8.41
N ARG A 212 19.03 -7.77 -7.60
CA ARG A 212 18.74 -8.09 -6.19
C ARG A 212 18.32 -6.85 -5.37
N GLN A 213 18.86 -5.67 -5.67
CA GLN A 213 18.43 -4.43 -5.02
C GLN A 213 17.00 -4.03 -5.42
N ILE A 214 16.60 -4.25 -6.67
CA ILE A 214 15.22 -4.05 -7.14
C ILE A 214 14.27 -5.06 -6.47
N ASP A 215 14.63 -6.35 -6.44
CA ASP A 215 13.83 -7.41 -5.80
C ASP A 215 13.60 -7.10 -4.31
N ASN A 216 14.67 -6.72 -3.58
CA ASN A 216 14.58 -6.28 -2.17
C ASN A 216 13.70 -5.03 -1.98
N ALA A 217 13.74 -4.07 -2.91
CA ALA A 217 12.94 -2.85 -2.84
C ALA A 217 11.44 -3.15 -3.05
N ILE A 218 11.11 -4.09 -3.95
CA ILE A 218 9.73 -4.56 -4.16
C ILE A 218 9.19 -5.24 -2.89
N GLU A 219 9.98 -6.07 -2.23
CA GLU A 219 9.60 -6.69 -0.94
C GLU A 219 9.33 -5.64 0.15
N LEU A 220 10.21 -4.62 0.27
CA LEU A 220 10.04 -3.53 1.23
C LEU A 220 8.76 -2.70 0.97
N ILE A 221 8.43 -2.45 -0.30
CA ILE A 221 7.19 -1.77 -0.69
C ILE A 221 5.97 -2.61 -0.31
N ALA A 222 5.96 -3.91 -0.61
CA ALA A 222 4.85 -4.81 -0.27
C ALA A 222 4.61 -4.89 1.26
N ASN A 223 5.69 -4.97 2.05
CA ASN A 223 5.62 -4.93 3.51
C ASN A 223 5.09 -3.57 4.03
N SER A 224 5.48 -2.47 3.40
CA SER A 224 4.99 -1.13 3.74
C SER A 224 3.50 -0.96 3.40
N GLU A 225 3.03 -1.49 2.26
CA GLU A 225 1.61 -1.51 1.92
C GLU A 225 0.78 -2.32 2.93
N ALA A 226 1.27 -3.49 3.35
CA ALA A 226 0.60 -4.31 4.36
C ALA A 226 0.46 -3.57 5.70
N ALA A 227 1.54 -2.92 6.15
CA ALA A 227 1.53 -2.08 7.35
C ALA A 227 0.54 -0.89 7.23
N LEU A 228 0.54 -0.19 6.09
CA LEU A 228 -0.40 0.93 5.84
C LEU A 228 -1.86 0.47 5.80
N ARG A 229 -2.16 -0.70 5.21
CA ARG A 229 -3.52 -1.27 5.21
C ARG A 229 -3.98 -1.61 6.63
N SER A 230 -3.11 -2.20 7.46
CA SER A 230 -3.42 -2.46 8.87
C SER A 230 -3.61 -1.18 9.68
N ALA A 231 -2.72 -0.19 9.54
CA ALA A 231 -2.84 1.10 10.22
C ALA A 231 -4.14 1.83 9.85
N ASN A 232 -4.54 1.82 8.57
CA ASN A 232 -5.79 2.41 8.10
C ASN A 232 -7.03 1.66 8.64
N HIS A 233 -6.98 0.33 8.74
CA HIS A 233 -8.04 -0.46 9.36
C HIS A 233 -8.22 -0.09 10.84
N ASN A 234 -7.13 -0.08 11.61
CA ASN A 234 -7.13 0.27 13.03
C ASN A 234 -7.63 1.71 13.26
N ALA A 235 -7.25 2.66 12.40
CA ALA A 235 -7.72 4.04 12.45
C ALA A 235 -9.23 4.16 12.16
N LEU A 236 -9.74 3.38 11.19
CA LEU A 236 -11.17 3.33 10.87
C LEU A 236 -11.98 2.71 12.03
N GLU A 237 -11.47 1.64 12.64
CA GLU A 237 -12.11 1.00 13.80
C GLU A 237 -12.13 1.95 15.01
N ALA A 238 -10.99 2.57 15.35
CA ALA A 238 -10.89 3.55 16.43
C ALA A 238 -11.86 4.73 16.24
N ARG A 239 -12.00 5.22 15.00
CA ARG A 239 -12.98 6.26 14.63
C ARG A 239 -14.42 5.77 14.84
N ASN A 240 -14.76 4.56 14.42
CA ASN A 240 -16.10 3.98 14.56
C ASN A 240 -16.44 3.74 16.05
N ASN A 241 -15.48 3.28 16.85
CA ASN A 241 -15.61 3.09 18.29
C ASN A 241 -15.79 4.44 19.00
N ALA A 242 -15.04 5.48 18.64
CA ALA A 242 -15.21 6.84 19.17
C ALA A 242 -16.59 7.44 18.82
N GLN A 243 -17.04 7.30 17.56
CA GLN A 243 -18.38 7.73 17.14
C GLN A 243 -19.49 6.99 17.90
N SER A 244 -19.31 5.69 18.14
CA SER A 244 -20.25 4.86 18.90
C SER A 244 -20.30 5.26 20.37
N ALA A 245 -19.14 5.54 21.00
CA ALA A 245 -19.05 6.01 22.38
C ALA A 245 -19.68 7.41 22.56
N GLN A 246 -19.43 8.33 21.61
CA GLN A 246 -20.05 9.66 21.59
C GLN A 246 -21.59 9.56 21.56
N LYS A 247 -22.13 8.80 20.60
CA LYS A 247 -23.59 8.67 20.40
C LYS A 247 -24.26 7.90 21.54
N LYS A 248 -23.61 6.85 22.06
CA LYS A 248 -24.20 6.00 23.10
C LYS A 248 -24.10 6.62 24.49
N TYR A 249 -22.94 7.17 24.87
CA TYR A 249 -22.69 7.61 26.24
C TYR A 249 -22.70 9.12 26.41
N ALA A 250 -22.04 9.89 25.54
CA ALA A 250 -21.93 11.34 25.72
C ALA A 250 -23.26 12.08 25.46
N GLU A 251 -24.00 11.70 24.41
CA GLU A 251 -25.34 12.26 24.15
C GLU A 251 -26.36 11.88 25.24
N GLU A 252 -26.31 10.66 25.77
CA GLU A 252 -27.23 10.19 26.81
C GLU A 252 -26.91 10.87 28.16
N ALA A 253 -25.63 10.94 28.55
CA ALA A 253 -25.20 11.66 29.74
C ALA A 253 -25.54 13.16 29.69
N SER A 254 -25.43 13.79 28.52
CA SER A 254 -25.84 15.18 28.31
C SER A 254 -27.35 15.38 28.51
N LYS A 255 -28.19 14.52 27.89
CA LYS A 255 -29.65 14.52 28.10
C LYS A 255 -30.04 14.29 29.56
N LEU A 256 -29.34 13.39 30.26
CA LEU A 256 -29.55 13.11 31.67
C LEU A 256 -29.18 14.32 32.55
N ALA A 257 -28.04 14.97 32.29
CA ALA A 257 -27.60 16.17 33.00
C ALA A 257 -28.59 17.33 32.83
N ASP A 258 -29.12 17.55 31.62
CA ASP A 258 -30.15 18.57 31.36
C ASP A 258 -31.48 18.26 32.07
N ASN A 259 -31.87 16.98 32.15
CA ASN A 259 -33.06 16.56 32.90
C ASN A 259 -32.88 16.71 34.42
N ILE A 260 -31.68 16.43 34.95
CA ILE A 260 -31.32 16.71 36.35
C ILE A 260 -31.38 18.21 36.62
N LYS A 261 -30.80 19.04 35.75
CA LYS A 261 -30.80 20.52 35.83
C LYS A 261 -32.22 21.09 35.80
N LYS A 262 -33.10 20.58 34.94
CA LYS A 262 -34.54 20.93 34.91
C LYS A 262 -35.22 20.57 36.23
N ARG A 263 -35.09 19.33 36.72
CA ARG A 263 -35.68 18.88 38.00
C ARG A 263 -35.16 19.67 39.20
N ALA A 264 -33.87 20.00 39.23
CA ALA A 264 -33.26 20.81 40.27
C ALA A 264 -33.82 22.24 40.29
N ASN A 265 -34.04 22.87 39.12
CA ASN A 265 -34.71 24.16 39.03
C ASN A 265 -36.17 24.09 39.49
N THR A 266 -36.93 23.05 39.11
CA THR A 266 -38.30 22.84 39.62
C THR A 266 -38.31 22.71 41.15
N THR A 267 -37.44 21.87 41.71
CA THR A 267 -37.32 21.66 43.17
C THR A 267 -36.92 22.94 43.90
N LYS A 268 -35.99 23.73 43.32
CA LYS A 268 -35.59 25.05 43.85
C LYS A 268 -36.77 26.02 43.90
N ASN A 269 -37.61 26.05 42.86
CA ASN A 269 -38.79 26.90 42.83
C ASN A 269 -39.82 26.45 43.87
N THR A 270 -40.18 25.16 43.91
CA THR A 270 -41.10 24.62 44.92
C THR A 270 -40.61 24.87 46.36
N ALA A 271 -39.31 24.74 46.63
CA ALA A 271 -38.73 25.04 47.95
C ALA A 271 -38.78 26.55 48.30
N ARG A 272 -38.61 27.44 47.31
CA ARG A 272 -38.79 28.89 47.47
C ARG A 272 -40.25 29.24 47.78
N ASP A 273 -41.18 28.56 47.13
CA ASP A 273 -42.61 28.83 47.22
C ASP A 273 -43.18 28.31 48.56
N LEU A 274 -42.80 27.09 48.96
CA LEU A 274 -43.06 26.55 50.31
C LEU A 274 -42.48 27.42 51.43
N ARG A 275 -41.30 28.03 51.22
CA ARG A 275 -40.76 29.01 52.17
C ARG A 275 -41.67 30.24 52.28
N HIS A 276 -42.17 30.75 51.16
CA HIS A 276 -43.11 31.88 51.17
C HIS A 276 -44.43 31.53 51.88
N GLU A 277 -44.92 30.29 51.73
CA GLU A 277 -46.09 29.80 52.48
C GLU A 277 -45.81 29.71 53.99
N ALA A 278 -44.62 29.23 54.40
CA ALA A 278 -44.20 29.22 55.80
C ALA A 278 -44.05 30.65 56.37
N ASP A 279 -43.47 31.59 55.62
CA ASP A 279 -43.37 33.00 56.00
C ASP A 279 -44.77 33.64 56.18
N GLN A 280 -45.72 33.33 55.29
CA GLN A 280 -47.12 33.74 55.43
C GLN A 280 -47.81 33.08 56.64
N LEU A 281 -47.54 31.80 56.90
CA LEU A 281 -48.12 31.08 58.04
C LEU A 281 -47.61 31.65 59.37
N ASN A 282 -46.31 31.95 59.49
CA ASN A 282 -45.74 32.64 60.65
C ASN A 282 -46.36 34.04 60.82
N GLY A 283 -46.55 34.79 59.73
CA GLY A 283 -47.23 36.08 59.75
C GLY A 283 -48.73 36.01 60.12
N ARG A 284 -49.38 34.85 59.91
CA ARG A 284 -50.73 34.57 60.43
C ARG A 284 -50.71 34.14 61.88
N LEU A 285 -49.75 33.31 62.28
CA LEU A 285 -49.58 32.84 63.67
C LEU A 285 -49.38 34.03 64.60
N ALA A 286 -48.46 34.94 64.30
CA ALA A 286 -48.20 36.15 65.09
C ALA A 286 -49.44 37.06 65.19
N LYS A 287 -50.31 37.12 64.17
CA LYS A 287 -51.60 37.83 64.27
C LYS A 287 -52.58 37.11 65.19
N THR A 288 -52.66 35.79 65.11
CA THR A 288 -53.49 34.96 65.99
C THR A 288 -53.01 35.03 67.45
N GLU A 289 -51.71 35.02 67.71
CA GLU A 289 -51.11 35.19 69.04
C GLU A 289 -51.47 36.55 69.64
N ASN A 290 -51.34 37.65 68.88
CA ASN A 290 -51.74 38.98 69.33
C ASN A 290 -53.25 39.06 69.65
N SER A 291 -54.12 38.52 68.77
CA SER A 291 -55.57 38.47 69.04
C SER A 291 -55.96 37.51 70.17
N LEU A 292 -55.14 36.50 70.46
CA LEU A 292 -55.34 35.61 71.61
C LEU A 292 -54.96 36.31 72.91
N ALA A 293 -53.82 37.00 72.96
CA ALA A 293 -53.41 37.82 74.10
C ALA A 293 -54.41 38.94 74.41
N GLU A 294 -54.96 39.58 73.38
CA GLU A 294 -56.07 40.55 73.52
C GLU A 294 -57.32 39.90 74.12
N ARG A 295 -57.70 38.70 73.66
CA ARG A 295 -58.84 37.94 74.21
C ARG A 295 -58.59 37.50 75.65
N GLU A 296 -57.39 37.06 76.00
CA GLU A 296 -57.03 36.75 77.39
C GLU A 296 -57.10 37.98 78.31
N ALA A 297 -56.63 39.14 77.84
CA ALA A 297 -56.72 40.39 78.59
C ALA A 297 -58.19 40.79 78.83
N ASN A 298 -59.04 40.63 77.81
CA ASN A 298 -60.49 40.86 77.94
C ASN A 298 -61.14 39.84 78.89
N ILE A 299 -60.83 38.54 78.79
CA ILE A 299 -61.35 37.51 79.72
C ILE A 299 -60.93 37.81 81.17
N ARG A 300 -59.70 38.28 81.42
CA ARG A 300 -59.26 38.71 82.76
C ARG A 300 -60.05 39.92 83.28
N LYS A 301 -60.36 40.87 82.40
CA LYS A 301 -61.19 42.04 82.72
C LYS A 301 -62.64 41.63 83.04
N ASP A 302 -63.24 40.79 82.20
CA ASP A 302 -64.62 40.33 82.36
C ASP A 302 -64.78 39.44 83.60
N PHE A 303 -63.76 38.63 83.93
CA PHE A 303 -63.69 37.88 85.18
C PHE A 303 -63.65 38.81 86.41
N ASN A 304 -62.85 39.89 86.36
CA ASN A 304 -62.80 40.88 87.44
C ASN A 304 -64.13 41.62 87.60
N LEU A 305 -64.79 42.02 86.50
CA LEU A 305 -66.12 42.62 86.52
C LEU A 305 -67.19 41.65 87.06
N THR A 306 -67.10 40.37 86.69
CA THR A 306 -68.00 39.31 87.20
C THR A 306 -67.80 39.08 88.70
N LYS A 307 -66.55 39.13 89.19
CA LYS A 307 -66.22 39.06 90.62
C LYS A 307 -66.79 40.26 91.39
N GLU A 308 -66.58 41.48 90.89
CA GLU A 308 -67.12 42.71 91.48
C GLU A 308 -68.66 42.70 91.50
N ALA A 309 -69.29 42.24 90.42
CA ALA A 309 -70.74 42.06 90.36
C ALA A 309 -71.22 41.03 91.40
N LYS A 310 -70.54 39.88 91.54
CA LYS A 310 -70.87 38.86 92.54
C LYS A 310 -70.69 39.36 93.97
N GLU A 311 -69.67 40.18 94.23
CA GLU A 311 -69.46 40.83 95.55
C GLU A 311 -70.59 41.83 95.86
N LYS A 312 -70.99 42.66 94.89
CA LYS A 312 -72.13 43.58 95.01
C LYS A 312 -73.46 42.85 95.22
N VAL A 313 -73.71 41.76 94.50
CA VAL A 313 -74.90 40.89 94.67
C VAL A 313 -74.90 40.23 96.05
N GLY A 314 -73.75 39.74 96.53
CA GLY A 314 -73.60 39.21 97.89
C GLY A 314 -73.92 40.26 98.96
N GLN A 315 -73.42 41.49 98.80
CA GLN A 315 -73.75 42.60 99.70
C GLN A 315 -75.24 42.97 99.65
N ALA A 316 -75.85 43.02 98.46
CA ALA A 316 -77.28 43.27 98.31
C ALA A 316 -78.13 42.18 99.01
N GLN A 317 -77.74 40.91 98.90
CA GLN A 317 -78.42 39.81 99.56
C GLN A 317 -78.27 39.87 101.10
N LEU A 318 -77.10 40.27 101.62
CA LEU A 318 -76.91 40.51 103.05
C LEU A 318 -77.82 41.62 103.56
N ASN A 319 -77.84 42.77 102.87
CA ASN A 319 -78.69 43.91 103.21
C ASN A 319 -80.20 43.53 103.16
N SER A 320 -80.60 42.74 102.15
CA SER A 320 -81.97 42.23 101.98
C SER A 320 -82.37 41.29 103.12
N ASN A 321 -81.48 40.35 103.50
CA ASN A 321 -81.69 39.44 104.62
C ASN A 321 -81.76 40.18 105.97
N GLU A 322 -80.95 41.22 106.17
CA GLU A 322 -81.00 42.04 107.38
C GLU A 322 -82.34 42.80 107.46
N ALA A 323 -82.75 43.48 106.38
CA ALA A 323 -84.04 44.16 106.31
C ALA A 323 -85.21 43.19 106.59
N LYS A 324 -85.17 41.98 106.02
CA LYS A 324 -86.13 40.91 106.32
C LYS A 324 -86.13 40.54 107.81
N SER A 325 -84.97 40.37 108.44
CA SER A 325 -84.88 40.07 109.87
C SER A 325 -85.41 41.19 110.76
N GLN A 326 -85.22 42.46 110.37
CA GLN A 326 -85.78 43.62 111.08
C GLN A 326 -87.31 43.64 110.94
N VAL A 327 -87.85 43.36 109.74
CA VAL A 327 -89.30 43.22 109.48
C VAL A 327 -89.91 42.07 110.28
N GLU A 328 -89.29 40.89 110.29
CA GLU A 328 -89.79 39.73 111.05
C GLU A 328 -89.81 39.99 112.57
N LYS A 329 -88.83 40.74 113.09
CA LYS A 329 -88.83 41.20 114.48
C LYS A 329 -89.99 42.16 114.76
N ALA A 330 -90.18 43.18 113.94
CA ALA A 330 -91.30 44.13 114.09
C ALA A 330 -92.67 43.43 113.97
N MET A 331 -92.82 42.47 113.06
CA MET A 331 -94.04 41.66 112.92
C MET A 331 -94.32 40.80 114.16
N LYS A 332 -93.27 40.34 114.86
CA LYS A 332 -93.39 39.59 116.13
C LYS A 332 -93.82 40.50 117.29
N GLU A 333 -93.31 41.73 117.34
CA GLU A 333 -93.72 42.76 118.32
C GLU A 333 -95.18 43.20 118.07
N VAL A 334 -95.57 43.42 116.81
CA VAL A 334 -96.97 43.69 116.42
C VAL A 334 -97.90 42.53 116.78
N LYS A 335 -97.47 41.27 116.60
CA LYS A 335 -98.26 40.11 117.01
C LYS A 335 -98.48 40.06 118.53
N ALA A 336 -97.45 40.33 119.34
CA ALA A 336 -97.60 40.34 120.80
C ALA A 336 -98.71 41.31 121.23
N ILE A 337 -98.73 42.54 120.67
CA ILE A 337 -99.77 43.55 120.92
C ILE A 337 -101.17 43.06 120.53
N ILE A 338 -101.30 42.23 119.48
CA ILE A 338 -102.58 41.65 119.05
C ILE A 338 -103.06 40.55 120.01
N ASP A 339 -102.16 39.67 120.43
CA ASP A 339 -102.48 38.56 121.35
C ASP A 339 -102.85 39.10 122.75
N GLU A 340 -102.17 40.14 123.23
CA GLU A 340 -102.46 40.84 124.50
C GLU A 340 -103.85 41.53 124.51
N LEU A 341 -104.36 41.90 123.32
CA LEU A 341 -105.70 42.48 123.12
C LEU A 341 -106.81 41.43 122.97
N ALA A 342 -106.50 40.13 123.07
CA ALA A 342 -107.47 39.04 122.86
C ALA A 342 -108.10 38.51 124.17
N ASP A 343 -107.45 38.63 125.32
CA ASP A 343 -107.82 37.89 126.55
C ASP A 343 -108.76 38.64 127.53
N LEU A 344 -109.42 39.71 127.06
CA LEU A 344 -110.42 40.45 127.84
C LEU A 344 -111.85 39.95 127.58
N ARG A 345 -112.36 39.10 128.48
CA ARG A 345 -113.73 38.55 128.44
C ARG A 345 -114.78 39.53 129.02
N ASP A 346 -116.01 39.49 128.48
CA ASP A 346 -117.15 40.29 128.96
C ASP A 346 -117.64 39.84 130.36
N ILE A 347 -118.30 40.77 131.09
CA ILE A 347 -119.15 40.48 132.26
C ILE A 347 -120.53 41.12 132.04
N ASP A 348 -121.58 40.37 132.33
CA ASP A 348 -122.99 40.71 132.05
C ASP A 348 -123.67 41.55 133.16
N ILE A 349 -124.76 42.24 132.81
CA ILE A 349 -125.50 43.17 133.67
C ILE A 349 -126.92 42.63 133.96
N LYS A 350 -127.01 41.65 134.87
CA LYS A 350 -128.32 41.18 135.39
C LYS A 350 -128.33 40.59 136.81
N SER A 351 -127.38 41.02 137.64
CA SER A 351 -127.40 40.87 139.11
C SER A 351 -126.62 42.04 139.73
N LEU A 352 -126.94 42.58 140.90
CA LEU A 352 -127.92 42.14 141.91
C LEU A 352 -128.60 43.36 142.56
N ASN A 353 -129.94 43.40 142.61
CA ASN A 353 -130.71 44.37 143.40
C ASN A 353 -131.26 43.68 144.66
N ALA A 354 -130.46 43.56 145.73
CA ALA A 354 -130.93 43.14 147.06
C ALA A 354 -129.83 43.34 148.13
N LEU A 355 -129.76 44.56 148.70
CA LEU A 355 -129.45 44.84 150.11
C LEU A 355 -129.37 46.36 150.28
N ASP A 356 -130.49 46.93 150.74
CA ASP A 356 -130.55 48.29 151.25
C ASP A 356 -130.59 48.22 152.80
N ASP A 357 -130.39 49.36 153.47
CA ASP A 357 -130.53 49.55 154.92
C ASP A 357 -129.74 48.63 155.88
N GLN A 358 -128.55 49.10 156.31
CA GLN A 358 -128.30 49.19 157.75
C GLN A 358 -127.47 50.43 158.14
N ASN A 359 -127.90 51.11 159.20
CA ASN A 359 -127.40 52.40 159.71
C ASN A 359 -125.97 52.29 160.35
N ASN A 360 -125.04 53.25 160.32
CA ASN A 360 -125.00 54.73 160.50
C ASN A 360 -124.49 55.12 161.92
N TYR A 361 -124.13 56.41 162.12
CA TYR A 361 -123.32 57.00 163.23
C TYR A 361 -121.79 56.70 163.14
N TYR A 362 -120.84 57.56 163.56
CA TYR A 362 -120.94 58.91 164.17
C TYR A 362 -119.81 59.92 163.78
N MET A 363 -119.88 61.09 164.42
CA MET A 363 -119.04 62.31 164.52
C MET A 363 -117.55 62.11 164.93
N THR A 364 -116.59 63.06 164.83
CA THR A 364 -116.44 64.49 164.37
C THR A 364 -114.92 64.87 164.33
N PRO A 365 -114.46 66.09 163.95
CA PRO A 365 -115.10 67.25 163.28
C PRO A 365 -114.36 67.74 161.99
N ASP A 366 -114.87 68.83 161.40
CA ASP A 366 -114.29 69.72 160.37
C ASP A 366 -113.84 69.19 158.99
N GLY A 367 -114.41 69.81 157.93
CA GLY A 367 -113.54 70.39 156.90
C GLY A 367 -113.34 69.73 155.52
N SER A 368 -114.24 68.92 154.94
CA SER A 368 -114.23 68.63 153.47
C SER A 368 -115.44 67.82 152.94
N SER A 369 -115.57 67.72 151.61
CA SER A 369 -115.97 66.52 150.80
C SER A 369 -117.21 66.58 149.86
N SER A 370 -116.93 66.29 148.57
CA SER A 370 -117.64 65.42 147.59
C SER A 370 -119.19 65.32 147.51
N SER A 371 -119.77 65.60 146.32
CA SER A 371 -120.81 64.72 145.72
C SER A 371 -121.10 64.92 144.20
N ARG A 372 -120.88 63.84 143.42
CA ARG A 372 -121.64 63.26 142.28
C ARG A 372 -122.70 64.07 141.49
N LEU A 373 -122.66 63.94 140.13
CA LEU A 373 -123.78 63.66 139.17
C LEU A 373 -123.20 63.69 137.72
N SER A 374 -123.76 63.11 136.64
CA SER A 374 -124.89 62.20 136.42
C SER A 374 -124.58 61.15 135.31
N VAL A 375 -125.47 60.18 135.07
CA VAL A 375 -125.12 58.90 134.37
C VAL A 375 -125.15 58.96 132.83
N GLY A 376 -125.85 59.92 132.21
CA GLY A 376 -126.14 59.91 130.77
C GLY A 376 -124.92 59.84 129.82
N VAL A 377 -123.79 60.44 130.21
CA VAL A 377 -122.58 60.51 129.38
C VAL A 377 -121.95 59.12 129.14
N LYS A 378 -121.95 58.24 130.15
CA LYS A 378 -121.18 56.98 130.10
C LYS A 378 -121.64 56.00 129.02
N ARG A 379 -122.91 56.06 128.58
CA ARG A 379 -123.46 55.13 127.58
C ARG A 379 -122.95 55.41 126.15
N LYS A 380 -122.77 56.67 125.75
CA LYS A 380 -122.23 57.02 124.42
C LYS A 380 -120.73 56.68 124.28
N THR A 381 -119.96 56.81 125.37
CA THR A 381 -118.50 56.58 125.34
C THR A 381 -118.11 55.11 125.12
N ILE A 382 -118.98 54.16 125.48
CA ILE A 382 -118.67 52.72 125.40
C ILE A 382 -118.89 52.17 123.98
N ASN A 383 -120.02 52.47 123.31
CA ASN A 383 -120.25 52.00 121.93
C ASN A 383 -119.20 52.55 120.96
N ASN A 384 -118.86 53.84 121.05
CA ASN A 384 -117.78 54.46 120.26
C ASN A 384 -116.40 53.79 120.46
N LYS A 385 -116.15 53.13 121.60
CA LYS A 385 -114.94 52.32 121.81
C LYS A 385 -115.05 50.93 121.18
N LYS A 386 -116.22 50.27 121.23
CA LYS A 386 -116.42 48.92 120.65
C LYS A 386 -116.32 48.95 119.11
N GLU A 387 -116.89 49.96 118.43
CA GLU A 387 -116.74 50.13 116.97
C GLU A 387 -115.29 50.44 116.55
N ARG A 388 -114.61 51.38 117.21
CA ARG A 388 -113.20 51.69 116.91
C ARG A 388 -112.27 50.49 117.09
N SER A 389 -112.54 49.63 118.08
CA SER A 389 -111.77 48.40 118.30
C SER A 389 -111.91 47.40 117.14
N LEU A 390 -113.14 47.17 116.67
CA LEU A 390 -113.43 46.28 115.53
C LEU A 390 -112.81 46.80 114.22
N ILE A 391 -112.93 48.09 113.94
CA ILE A 391 -112.34 48.72 112.74
C ILE A 391 -110.80 48.57 112.76
N SER A 392 -110.15 48.88 113.89
CA SER A 392 -108.69 48.72 114.03
C SER A 392 -108.24 47.27 113.86
N ARG A 393 -109.00 46.30 114.40
CA ARG A 393 -108.67 44.87 114.29
C ARG A 393 -108.71 44.38 112.85
N ASN A 394 -109.77 44.72 112.10
CA ASN A 394 -109.89 44.32 110.69
C ASN A 394 -108.85 45.04 109.80
N PHE A 395 -108.54 46.31 110.07
CA PHE A 395 -107.51 47.04 109.34
C PHE A 395 -106.12 46.39 109.52
N MET A 396 -105.74 46.09 110.76
CA MET A 396 -104.47 45.42 111.09
C MET A 396 -104.37 44.03 110.44
N GLN A 397 -105.46 43.25 110.40
CA GLN A 397 -105.46 41.94 109.73
C GLN A 397 -105.29 42.04 108.21
N ASN A 398 -106.00 42.96 107.53
CA ASN A 398 -105.82 43.15 106.09
C ASN A 398 -104.41 43.65 105.73
N SER A 399 -103.82 44.57 106.52
CA SER A 399 -102.45 45.03 106.30
C SER A 399 -101.42 43.91 106.53
N MET A 400 -101.59 43.09 107.57
CA MET A 400 -100.78 41.88 107.82
C MET A 400 -100.80 40.91 106.63
N GLU A 401 -101.94 40.77 105.95
CA GLU A 401 -102.12 39.82 104.85
C GLU A 401 -101.54 40.34 103.53
N GLN A 402 -101.74 41.62 103.21
CA GLN A 402 -101.09 42.26 102.06
C GLN A 402 -99.56 42.26 102.18
N PHE A 403 -99.01 42.51 103.38
CA PHE A 403 -97.57 42.52 103.59
C PHE A 403 -96.93 41.13 103.41
N ARG A 404 -97.66 40.04 103.70
CA ARG A 404 -97.19 38.67 103.44
C ARG A 404 -97.04 38.36 101.95
N GLU A 405 -97.94 38.82 101.10
CA GLU A 405 -97.84 38.56 99.66
C GLU A 405 -96.73 39.38 98.99
N ILE A 406 -96.50 40.63 99.42
CA ILE A 406 -95.33 41.42 98.99
C ILE A 406 -94.02 40.70 99.38
N MET A 407 -93.95 40.16 100.60
CA MET A 407 -92.81 39.36 101.06
C MET A 407 -92.68 38.00 100.35
N LYS A 408 -93.74 37.44 99.75
CA LYS A 408 -93.61 36.26 98.87
C LYS A 408 -93.06 36.64 97.50
N GLN A 409 -93.64 37.65 96.83
CA GLN A 409 -93.27 38.06 95.48
C GLN A 409 -91.78 38.41 95.39
N THR A 410 -91.27 39.21 96.33
CA THR A 410 -89.86 39.59 96.41
C THR A 410 -88.89 38.41 96.60
N ASN A 411 -89.28 37.33 97.30
CA ASN A 411 -88.47 36.12 97.39
C ASN A 411 -88.47 35.31 96.08
N VAL A 412 -89.58 35.30 95.33
CA VAL A 412 -89.66 34.62 94.02
C VAL A 412 -88.82 35.34 92.97
N GLU A 413 -88.86 36.68 92.94
CA GLU A 413 -88.11 37.49 91.97
C GLU A 413 -86.59 37.42 92.20
N MET A 414 -86.12 37.50 93.45
CA MET A 414 -84.69 37.30 93.77
C MET A 414 -84.18 35.90 93.39
N ALA A 415 -84.97 34.85 93.64
CA ALA A 415 -84.61 33.49 93.24
C ALA A 415 -84.52 33.36 91.70
N HIS A 416 -85.43 33.99 90.97
CA HIS A 416 -85.46 33.90 89.51
C HIS A 416 -84.35 34.74 88.82
N GLU A 417 -83.88 35.82 89.44
CA GLU A 417 -82.67 36.56 89.04
C GLU A 417 -81.40 35.71 89.26
N LEU A 418 -81.26 35.05 90.42
CA LEU A 418 -80.09 34.24 90.74
C LEU A 418 -79.92 33.03 89.81
N ASP A 419 -81.00 32.32 89.48
CA ASP A 419 -80.98 31.22 88.50
C ASP A 419 -80.75 31.69 87.04
N ARG A 420 -80.88 33.01 86.77
CA ARG A 420 -80.56 33.61 85.46
C ARG A 420 -79.13 34.12 85.35
N MET A 421 -78.35 34.16 86.43
CA MET A 421 -76.93 34.51 86.34
C MET A 421 -76.16 33.37 85.67
N PRO A 422 -75.52 33.60 84.50
CA PRO A 422 -74.83 32.54 83.78
C PRO A 422 -73.55 32.12 84.51
N ILE A 423 -73.65 31.10 85.35
CA ILE A 423 -72.48 30.39 85.89
C ILE A 423 -71.80 29.68 84.70
N GLY A 424 -70.82 30.35 84.12
CA GLY A 424 -70.10 29.88 82.95
C GLY A 424 -69.45 28.53 83.20
N LYS A 425 -69.99 27.47 82.58
CA LYS A 425 -69.34 26.17 82.48
C LYS A 425 -68.11 26.29 81.58
N PHE A 426 -66.96 26.60 82.18
CA PHE A 426 -65.68 26.24 81.59
C PHE A 426 -65.53 24.72 81.71
N GLN A 427 -65.48 24.05 80.56
CA GLN A 427 -65.16 22.63 80.39
C GLN A 427 -64.41 22.48 79.06
#